data_AF-A0A1Y6L4H4-F1
#
_entry.id   AF-A0A1Y6L4H4-F1
#
_cell.length_a   1.000
_cell.length_b   1.000
_cell.length_c   1.000
_cell.angle_alpha   90.00
_cell.angle_beta   90.00
_cell.angle_gamma   90.00
#
_symmetry.space_group_name_H-M   'P 1'
#
loop_
_entity.id
_entity.type
_entity.pdbx_description
1 polymer ?
#
loop_
_entity_poly.entity_id
_entity_poly.type
_entity_poly.pdbx_seq_one_letter_code
_entity_poly.pdbx_strand_id
1 'polypeptide(L)'
;MSRERVSKGKIIQKKDEKVIKVLLTLKPEVSGDEFVSTFIKEFPSDWERVKKRYKEHERLTPKGKSHPMALPHQYLLNASKKIREQYANGKDLNELLIEFNTPKPKFVEETPKDIDKLMNKIQDLSSYEVRIEAVNKLGKFKCEKSILALTKCLSDDPVFDVRDTAYQRLIRFGCSINKPSKGQPYIDPEIQFKLQNVKSQLKDGFSQEKFTIKFKTMYPTEFDLQRYHQKNRFKHWLKSMIDNLPKT
;
A
#
# COMPACT_ATOMS: atom_id res chain seq x y z
N MET A 1 -21.61 -24.15 2.63
CA MET A 1 -20.40 -24.88 2.21
C MET A 1 -19.42 -23.92 1.55
N SER A 2 -18.17 -23.89 2.00
CA SER A 2 -17.11 -23.06 1.43
C SER A 2 -16.79 -23.53 0.01
N ARG A 3 -16.70 -22.60 -0.97
CA ARG A 3 -16.23 -22.94 -2.32
C ARG A 3 -14.83 -23.55 -2.24
N GLU A 4 -14.63 -24.68 -2.91
CA GLU A 4 -13.31 -25.30 -3.04
C GLU A 4 -12.37 -24.34 -3.80
N ARG A 5 -11.12 -24.23 -3.34
CA ARG A 5 -10.11 -23.31 -3.90
C ARG A 5 -8.80 -24.05 -4.06
N VAL A 6 -8.01 -23.62 -5.04
CA VAL A 6 -6.62 -24.05 -5.17
C VAL A 6 -5.80 -23.66 -3.93
N SER A 7 -4.69 -24.37 -3.72
CA SER A 7 -3.75 -24.07 -2.64
C SER A 7 -3.26 -22.61 -2.71
N LYS A 8 -3.12 -21.95 -1.56
CA LYS A 8 -2.66 -20.55 -1.47
C LYS A 8 -1.13 -20.45 -1.45
N GLY A 9 -0.60 -19.27 -1.79
CA GLY A 9 0.83 -18.96 -1.71
C GLY A 9 1.59 -19.12 -3.02
N LYS A 10 2.87 -18.73 -3.00
CA LYS A 10 3.78 -18.83 -4.15
C LYS A 10 4.05 -20.30 -4.48
N ILE A 11 3.90 -20.66 -5.75
CA ILE A 11 4.10 -22.04 -6.24
C ILE A 11 5.59 -22.43 -6.15
N ILE A 12 6.46 -21.54 -6.65
CA ILE A 12 7.92 -21.67 -6.56
C ILE A 12 8.43 -20.68 -5.51
N GLN A 13 9.00 -21.19 -4.42
CA GLN A 13 9.58 -20.35 -3.36
C GLN A 13 10.94 -19.81 -3.80
N LYS A 14 11.20 -18.52 -3.55
CA LYS A 14 12.40 -17.82 -4.01
C LYS A 14 12.69 -18.07 -5.50
N LYS A 15 11.64 -17.99 -6.32
CA LYS A 15 11.66 -18.32 -7.75
C LYS A 15 12.87 -17.73 -8.49
N ASP A 16 13.11 -16.43 -8.35
CA ASP A 16 14.17 -15.76 -9.10
C ASP A 16 15.58 -16.27 -8.69
N GLU A 17 15.82 -16.50 -7.40
CA GLU A 17 17.06 -17.12 -6.88
C GLU A 17 17.31 -18.51 -7.49
N LYS A 18 16.27 -19.35 -7.55
CA LYS A 18 16.38 -20.72 -8.09
C LYS A 18 16.59 -20.73 -9.59
N VAL A 19 15.92 -19.85 -10.32
CA VAL A 19 16.13 -19.71 -11.78
C VAL A 19 17.59 -19.34 -12.07
N ILE A 20 18.16 -18.40 -11.31
CA ILE A 20 19.56 -17.99 -11.50
C ILE A 20 20.52 -19.14 -11.17
N LYS A 21 20.27 -19.89 -10.09
CA LYS A 21 21.08 -21.07 -9.73
C LYS A 21 21.14 -22.11 -10.85
N VAL A 22 20.01 -22.42 -11.48
CA VAL A 22 19.98 -23.31 -12.65
C VAL A 22 20.74 -22.71 -13.83
N LEU A 23 20.57 -21.41 -14.12
CA LEU A 23 21.26 -20.79 -15.24
C LEU A 23 22.79 -20.72 -15.03
N LEU A 24 23.26 -20.62 -13.79
CA LEU A 24 24.69 -20.66 -13.44
C LEU A 24 25.32 -22.04 -13.70
N THR A 25 24.55 -23.12 -13.69
CA THR A 25 25.03 -24.48 -14.02
C THR A 25 24.99 -24.77 -15.52
N LEU A 26 24.37 -23.89 -16.30
CA LEU A 26 24.13 -24.03 -17.73
C LEU A 26 24.97 -23.05 -18.55
N LYS A 27 25.20 -23.37 -19.83
CA LYS A 27 25.85 -22.44 -20.77
C LYS A 27 24.87 -21.34 -21.24
N PRO A 28 25.34 -20.16 -21.70
CA PRO A 28 24.48 -19.06 -22.13
C PRO A 28 23.44 -19.38 -23.22
N GLU A 29 23.77 -20.29 -24.14
CA GLU A 29 22.95 -20.61 -25.33
C GLU A 29 21.99 -21.79 -25.12
N VAL A 30 21.71 -22.12 -23.86
CA VAL A 30 20.91 -23.31 -23.53
C VAL A 30 19.43 -23.15 -23.88
N SER A 31 18.86 -24.20 -24.47
CA SER A 31 17.45 -24.24 -24.88
C SER A 31 16.49 -24.13 -23.68
N GLY A 32 15.24 -23.75 -23.95
CA GLY A 32 14.21 -23.70 -22.91
C GLY A 32 13.99 -25.06 -22.23
N ASP A 33 14.05 -26.13 -23.01
CA ASP A 33 13.77 -27.50 -22.54
C ASP A 33 14.88 -28.00 -21.61
N GLU A 34 16.14 -27.70 -21.94
CA GLU A 34 17.30 -28.05 -21.12
C GLU A 34 17.33 -27.27 -19.79
N PHE A 35 16.87 -26.01 -19.82
CA PHE A 35 16.62 -25.26 -18.58
C PHE A 35 15.54 -25.94 -17.72
N VAL A 36 14.41 -26.35 -18.31
CA VAL A 36 13.32 -26.99 -17.56
C VAL A 36 13.77 -28.35 -16.99
N SER A 37 14.47 -29.17 -17.77
CA SER A 37 14.98 -30.47 -17.32
C SER A 37 15.93 -30.31 -16.12
N THR A 38 16.85 -29.34 -16.20
CA THR A 38 17.81 -29.04 -15.13
C THR A 38 17.10 -28.50 -13.89
N PHE A 39 16.11 -27.60 -14.05
CA PHE A 39 15.30 -27.10 -12.94
C PHE A 39 14.53 -28.22 -12.23
N ILE A 40 13.97 -29.17 -12.97
CA ILE A 40 13.26 -30.32 -12.39
C ILE A 40 14.22 -31.18 -11.56
N LYS A 41 15.44 -31.39 -12.05
CA LYS A 41 16.49 -32.15 -11.36
C LYS A 41 16.95 -31.46 -10.07
N GLU A 42 17.19 -30.15 -10.12
CA GLU A 42 17.70 -29.39 -8.97
C GLU A 42 16.62 -29.03 -7.94
N PHE A 43 15.36 -28.81 -8.38
CA PHE A 43 14.26 -28.36 -7.52
C PHE A 43 12.98 -29.24 -7.68
N PRO A 44 13.06 -30.55 -7.42
CA PRO A 44 11.94 -31.47 -7.64
C PRO A 44 10.72 -31.13 -6.79
N SER A 45 10.91 -30.64 -5.56
CA SER A 45 9.80 -30.23 -4.69
C SER A 45 9.00 -29.05 -5.27
N ASP A 46 9.64 -28.06 -5.87
CA ASP A 46 8.95 -26.95 -6.51
C ASP A 46 8.24 -27.40 -7.79
N TRP A 47 8.83 -28.34 -8.54
CA TRP A 47 8.17 -28.97 -9.68
C TRP A 47 6.89 -29.71 -9.28
N GLU A 48 6.92 -30.48 -8.19
CA GLU A 48 5.71 -31.13 -7.66
C GLU A 48 4.62 -30.13 -7.28
N ARG A 49 5.00 -28.96 -6.73
CA ARG A 49 4.03 -27.90 -6.43
C ARG A 49 3.41 -27.31 -7.70
N VAL A 50 4.19 -27.13 -8.77
CA VAL A 50 3.67 -26.68 -10.08
C VAL A 50 2.67 -27.69 -10.63
N LYS A 51 3.03 -28.98 -10.68
CA LYS A 51 2.13 -30.05 -11.14
C LYS A 51 0.86 -30.14 -10.30
N LYS A 52 1.00 -30.07 -8.97
CA LYS A 52 -0.14 -30.09 -8.04
C LYS A 52 -1.09 -28.92 -8.31
N ARG A 53 -0.57 -27.69 -8.45
CA ARG A 53 -1.40 -26.51 -8.73
C ARG A 53 -2.10 -26.61 -10.07
N TYR A 54 -1.42 -27.13 -11.09
CA TYR A 54 -2.01 -27.35 -12.40
C TYR A 54 -3.21 -28.32 -12.30
N LYS A 55 -3.04 -29.48 -11.67
CA LYS A 55 -4.12 -30.46 -11.44
C LYS A 55 -5.27 -29.90 -10.62
N GLU A 56 -4.99 -29.09 -9.60
CA GLU A 56 -6.01 -28.40 -8.81
C GLU A 56 -6.87 -27.48 -9.70
N HIS A 57 -6.26 -26.77 -10.65
CA HIS A 57 -6.97 -25.95 -11.63
C HIS A 57 -7.74 -26.81 -12.65
N GLU A 58 -7.17 -27.91 -13.14
CA GLU A 58 -7.87 -28.82 -14.07
C GLU A 58 -9.18 -29.33 -13.45
N ARG A 59 -9.12 -29.77 -12.20
CA ARG A 59 -10.28 -30.27 -11.45
C ARG A 59 -11.36 -29.20 -11.24
N LEU A 60 -10.96 -27.95 -11.02
CA LEU A 60 -11.88 -26.86 -10.68
C LEU A 60 -12.38 -26.06 -11.90
N THR A 61 -11.76 -26.23 -13.07
CA THR A 61 -12.11 -25.48 -14.28
C THR A 61 -13.34 -26.11 -14.94
N PRO A 62 -14.46 -25.37 -15.11
CA PRO A 62 -15.65 -25.90 -15.77
C PRO A 62 -15.38 -26.26 -17.24
N LYS A 63 -16.11 -27.27 -17.73
CA LYS A 63 -16.05 -27.68 -19.15
C LYS A 63 -16.31 -26.49 -20.07
N GLY A 64 -15.45 -26.29 -21.07
CA GLY A 64 -15.53 -25.19 -22.03
C GLY A 64 -14.92 -23.86 -21.58
N LYS A 65 -14.34 -23.78 -20.38
CA LYS A 65 -13.53 -22.63 -19.96
C LYS A 65 -12.04 -22.89 -20.17
N SER A 66 -11.29 -21.82 -20.46
CA SER A 66 -9.83 -21.89 -20.59
C SER A 66 -9.18 -22.20 -19.24
N HIS A 67 -8.10 -23.00 -19.29
CA HIS A 67 -7.36 -23.34 -18.09
C HIS A 67 -6.67 -22.09 -17.51
N PRO A 68 -6.82 -21.76 -16.22
CA PRO A 68 -6.27 -20.52 -15.64
C PRO A 68 -4.73 -20.45 -15.57
N MET A 69 -4.05 -21.58 -15.78
CA MET A 69 -2.59 -21.71 -15.67
C MET A 69 -2.02 -22.36 -16.94
N ALA A 70 -0.88 -21.89 -17.42
CA ALA A 70 -0.17 -22.56 -18.50
C ALA A 70 0.21 -24.00 -18.10
N LEU A 71 0.45 -24.86 -19.10
CA LEU A 71 1.02 -26.20 -18.88
C LEU A 71 2.28 -26.09 -18.01
N PRO A 72 2.57 -27.06 -17.11
CA PRO A 72 3.69 -26.96 -16.16
C PRO A 72 5.03 -26.57 -16.79
N HIS A 73 5.35 -27.14 -17.96
CA HIS A 73 6.54 -26.79 -18.74
C HIS A 73 6.55 -25.30 -19.14
N GLN A 74 5.49 -24.85 -19.82
CA GLN A 74 5.36 -23.47 -20.27
C GLN A 74 5.26 -22.48 -19.11
N TYR A 75 4.65 -22.88 -17.99
CA TYR A 75 4.62 -22.08 -16.77
C TYR A 75 6.04 -21.76 -16.30
N LEU A 76 6.94 -22.75 -16.27
CA LEU A 76 8.31 -22.56 -15.84
C LEU A 76 9.10 -21.67 -16.81
N LEU A 77 8.92 -21.86 -18.12
CA LEU A 77 9.51 -20.96 -19.14
C LEU A 77 9.03 -19.52 -18.99
N ASN A 78 7.72 -19.31 -18.79
CA ASN A 78 7.16 -17.98 -18.56
C ASN A 78 7.70 -17.37 -17.26
N ALA A 79 7.88 -18.20 -16.22
CA ALA A 79 8.34 -17.79 -14.92
C ALA A 79 9.83 -17.38 -14.91
N SER A 80 10.65 -17.96 -15.79
CA SER A 80 12.09 -17.66 -15.95
C SER A 80 12.43 -16.69 -17.09
N LYS A 81 11.48 -16.41 -18.00
CA LYS A 81 11.67 -15.61 -19.22
C LYS A 81 12.52 -14.35 -19.02
N LYS A 82 12.14 -13.48 -18.08
CA LYS A 82 12.85 -12.21 -17.83
C LYS A 82 14.34 -12.42 -17.47
N ILE A 83 14.64 -13.40 -16.62
CA ILE A 83 16.01 -13.67 -16.17
C ILE A 83 16.82 -14.28 -17.32
N ARG A 84 16.21 -15.20 -18.09
CA ARG A 84 16.83 -15.78 -19.29
C ARG A 84 17.15 -14.71 -20.34
N GLU A 85 16.25 -13.75 -20.57
CA GLU A 85 16.48 -12.61 -21.46
C GLU A 85 17.60 -11.70 -20.96
N GLN A 86 17.64 -11.39 -19.65
CA GLN A 86 18.73 -10.61 -19.07
C GLN A 86 20.09 -11.32 -19.25
N TYR A 87 20.13 -12.62 -19.00
CA TYR A 87 21.34 -13.42 -19.17
C TYR A 87 21.80 -13.49 -20.64
N ALA A 88 20.86 -13.74 -21.56
CA ALA A 88 21.14 -13.74 -23.01
C ALA A 88 21.66 -12.38 -23.51
N ASN A 89 21.23 -11.28 -22.89
CA ASN A 89 21.72 -9.93 -23.16
C ASN A 89 23.05 -9.60 -22.44
N GLY A 90 23.74 -10.59 -21.87
CA GLY A 90 25.06 -10.43 -21.25
C GLY A 90 25.05 -9.93 -19.80
N LYS A 91 23.89 -9.92 -19.12
CA LYS A 91 23.84 -9.56 -17.69
C LYS A 91 24.51 -10.65 -16.85
N ASP A 92 25.37 -10.24 -15.91
CA ASP A 92 26.02 -11.15 -14.98
C ASP A 92 25.00 -11.77 -14.00
N LEU A 93 24.97 -13.11 -13.95
CA LEU A 93 24.05 -13.86 -13.09
C LEU A 93 24.37 -13.74 -11.61
N ASN A 94 25.64 -13.59 -11.23
CA ASN A 94 26.03 -13.39 -9.83
C ASN A 94 25.60 -12.00 -9.35
N GLU A 95 25.73 -10.97 -10.18
CA GLU A 95 25.23 -9.63 -9.93
C GLU A 95 23.70 -9.64 -9.76
N LEU A 96 22.97 -10.31 -10.66
CA LEU A 96 21.52 -10.50 -10.51
C LEU A 96 21.15 -11.24 -9.22
N LEU A 97 21.90 -12.29 -8.87
CA LEU A 97 21.67 -13.06 -7.65
C LEU A 97 21.86 -12.18 -6.40
N ILE A 98 22.87 -11.31 -6.41
CA ILE A 98 23.10 -10.32 -5.35
C ILE A 98 21.93 -9.33 -5.31
N GLU A 99 21.46 -8.80 -6.44
CA GLU A 99 20.33 -7.86 -6.51
C GLU A 99 19.05 -8.46 -5.90
N PHE A 100 18.72 -9.72 -6.22
CA PHE A 100 17.52 -10.38 -5.69
C PHE A 100 17.62 -10.71 -4.19
N ASN A 101 18.83 -11.00 -3.70
CA ASN A 101 19.06 -11.34 -2.30
C ASN A 101 19.28 -10.11 -1.42
N THR A 102 19.66 -8.97 -2.01
CA THR A 102 19.82 -7.71 -1.29
C THR A 102 18.44 -7.21 -0.88
N PRO A 103 18.16 -7.03 0.44
CA PRO A 103 16.91 -6.47 0.88
C PRO A 103 16.76 -5.09 0.26
N LYS A 104 15.69 -4.87 -0.50
CA LYS A 104 15.43 -3.53 -1.07
C LYS A 104 15.49 -2.51 0.06
N PRO A 105 16.27 -1.44 -0.11
CA PRO A 105 16.47 -0.48 0.96
C PRO A 105 15.10 0.11 1.30
N LYS A 106 14.82 0.15 2.59
CA LYS A 106 13.55 0.64 3.11
C LYS A 106 13.33 2.10 2.64
N PHE A 107 14.39 2.89 2.62
CA PHE A 107 14.44 4.26 2.14
C PHE A 107 15.75 4.49 1.37
N VAL A 108 15.83 5.58 0.63
CA VAL A 108 17.07 6.08 0.02
C VAL A 108 17.56 7.33 0.75
N GLU A 109 18.86 7.59 0.77
CA GLU A 109 19.44 8.80 1.36
C GLU A 109 19.53 9.93 0.34
N GLU A 110 18.36 10.31 -0.20
CA GLU A 110 18.22 11.31 -1.24
C GLU A 110 17.05 12.26 -0.93
N THR A 111 17.01 13.40 -1.63
CA THR A 111 15.86 14.31 -1.57
C THR A 111 14.88 14.00 -2.71
N PRO A 112 13.58 13.82 -2.44
CA PRO A 112 12.60 13.59 -3.48
C PRO A 112 12.46 14.82 -4.38
N LYS A 113 12.34 14.60 -5.70
CA LYS A 113 12.19 15.68 -6.69
C LYS A 113 10.97 16.56 -6.45
N ASP A 114 9.91 15.99 -5.86
CA ASP A 114 8.65 16.65 -5.56
C ASP A 114 8.50 17.04 -4.08
N ILE A 115 9.62 17.27 -3.37
CA ILE A 115 9.60 17.52 -1.93
C ILE A 115 8.65 18.65 -1.53
N ASP A 116 8.65 19.78 -2.22
CA ASP A 116 7.81 20.93 -1.85
C ASP A 116 6.32 20.60 -1.94
N LYS A 117 5.94 19.79 -2.94
CA LYS A 117 4.57 19.28 -3.07
C LYS A 117 4.19 18.36 -1.90
N LEU A 118 5.12 17.53 -1.45
CA LEU A 118 4.91 16.67 -0.29
C LEU A 118 4.82 17.48 1.02
N MET A 119 5.62 18.54 1.14
CA MET A 119 5.59 19.48 2.27
C MET A 119 4.27 20.24 2.37
N ASN A 120 3.70 20.64 1.22
CA ASN A 120 2.37 21.26 1.21
C ASN A 120 1.29 20.25 1.61
N LYS A 121 1.38 19.01 1.10
CA LYS A 121 0.39 17.96 1.41
C LYS A 121 0.43 17.52 2.88
N ILE A 122 1.59 17.43 3.52
CA ILE A 122 1.68 17.05 4.94
C ILE A 122 1.12 18.16 5.86
N GLN A 123 1.02 19.40 5.38
CA GLN A 123 0.43 20.53 6.12
C GLN A 123 -1.06 20.74 5.83
N ASP A 124 -1.64 19.99 4.87
CA ASP A 124 -3.03 20.13 4.47
C ASP A 124 -3.99 19.50 5.49
N LEU A 125 -4.57 20.35 6.34
CA LEU A 125 -5.50 19.93 7.38
C LEU A 125 -6.89 19.51 6.85
N SER A 126 -7.16 19.65 5.54
CA SER A 126 -8.45 19.27 4.95
C SER A 126 -8.65 17.77 4.73
N SER A 127 -7.57 16.96 4.82
CA SER A 127 -7.65 15.50 4.73
C SER A 127 -6.48 14.80 5.43
N TYR A 128 -6.76 14.09 6.52
CA TYR A 128 -5.77 13.30 7.23
C TYR A 128 -5.24 12.15 6.36
N GLU A 129 -6.04 11.61 5.45
CA GLU A 129 -5.57 10.58 4.51
C GLU A 129 -4.52 11.11 3.55
N VAL A 130 -4.68 12.35 3.06
CA VAL A 130 -3.66 13.02 2.22
C VAL A 130 -2.38 13.24 3.01
N ARG A 131 -2.47 13.65 4.28
CA ARG A 131 -1.30 13.79 5.15
C ARG A 131 -0.59 12.46 5.39
N ILE A 132 -1.33 11.37 5.66
CA ILE A 132 -0.77 10.01 5.77
C ILE A 132 -0.07 9.60 4.46
N GLU A 133 -0.65 9.89 3.30
CA GLU A 133 -0.01 9.61 2.00
C GLU A 133 1.32 10.37 1.88
N ALA A 134 1.34 11.65 2.23
CA ALA A 134 2.53 12.50 2.19
C ALA A 134 3.62 11.98 3.15
N VAL A 135 3.27 11.66 4.40
CA VAL A 135 4.15 11.05 5.40
C VAL A 135 4.78 9.77 4.86
N ASN A 136 3.99 8.88 4.25
CA ASN A 136 4.49 7.63 3.69
C ASN A 136 5.41 7.84 2.48
N LYS A 137 5.17 8.87 1.66
CA LYS A 137 6.07 9.22 0.55
C LYS A 137 7.39 9.79 1.07
N LEU A 138 7.35 10.77 1.97
CA LEU A 138 8.54 11.33 2.61
C LEU A 138 9.36 10.26 3.34
N GLY A 139 8.69 9.30 4.00
CA GLY A 139 9.34 8.18 4.68
C GLY A 139 10.10 7.20 3.77
N LYS A 140 10.09 7.38 2.44
CA LYS A 140 10.95 6.65 1.48
C LYS A 140 12.28 7.36 1.21
N PHE A 141 12.43 8.61 1.65
CA PHE A 141 13.57 9.47 1.36
C PHE A 141 14.12 10.05 2.65
N LYS A 142 15.21 9.47 3.15
CA LYS A 142 15.89 9.97 4.35
C LYS A 142 16.76 11.15 3.95
N CYS A 143 16.25 12.34 4.16
CA CYS A 143 17.00 13.58 4.06
C CYS A 143 16.58 14.52 5.20
N GLU A 144 17.35 15.58 5.41
CA GLU A 144 17.10 16.56 6.47
C GLU A 144 15.68 17.14 6.40
N LYS A 145 15.24 17.55 5.20
CA LYS A 145 13.89 18.10 5.00
C LYS A 145 12.79 17.09 5.36
N SER A 146 12.93 15.82 4.95
CA SER A 146 11.98 14.77 5.32
C SER A 146 11.95 14.54 6.83
N ILE A 147 13.12 14.45 7.48
CA ILE A 147 13.21 14.25 8.94
C ILE A 147 12.54 15.41 9.67
N LEU A 148 12.84 16.65 9.28
CA LEU A 148 12.23 17.84 9.88
C LEU A 148 10.71 17.85 9.73
N ALA A 149 10.22 17.58 8.52
CA ALA A 149 8.78 17.53 8.22
C ALA A 149 8.06 16.48 9.05
N LEU A 150 8.62 15.27 9.14
CA LEU A 150 8.05 14.17 9.88
C LEU A 150 8.09 14.43 11.39
N THR A 151 9.17 15.02 11.91
CA THR A 151 9.29 15.38 13.33
C THR A 151 8.26 16.45 13.71
N LYS A 152 8.06 17.46 12.85
CA LYS A 152 7.01 18.46 13.06
C LYS A 152 5.62 17.83 13.03
N CYS A 153 5.35 16.99 12.03
CA CYS A 153 4.08 16.27 11.91
C CYS A 153 3.81 15.35 13.11
N LEU A 154 4.82 14.68 13.64
CA LEU A 154 4.74 13.86 14.84
C LEU A 154 4.27 14.67 16.07
N SER A 155 4.76 15.90 16.23
CA SER A 155 4.43 16.74 17.38
C SER A 155 3.09 17.45 17.22
N ASP A 156 2.84 18.03 16.04
CA ASP A 156 1.82 19.06 15.85
C ASP A 156 0.51 18.53 15.28
N ASP A 157 0.49 17.36 14.61
CA ASP A 157 -0.71 16.92 13.91
C ASP A 157 -1.85 16.55 14.88
N PRO A 158 -3.07 17.08 14.67
CA PRO A 158 -4.21 16.78 15.55
C PRO A 158 -4.66 15.31 15.46
N VAL A 159 -4.33 14.61 14.38
CA VAL A 159 -4.76 13.24 14.13
C VAL A 159 -3.71 12.24 14.58
N PHE A 160 -4.06 11.42 15.58
CA PHE A 160 -3.15 10.41 16.13
C PHE A 160 -2.57 9.46 15.07
N ASP A 161 -3.38 8.94 14.15
CA ASP A 161 -2.89 8.01 13.12
C ASP A 161 -1.88 8.68 12.16
N VAL A 162 -1.98 9.99 11.93
CA VAL A 162 -0.96 10.74 11.17
C VAL A 162 0.34 10.81 11.96
N ARG A 163 0.27 11.17 13.25
CA ARG A 163 1.44 11.21 14.16
C ARG A 163 2.12 9.85 14.30
N ASP A 164 1.36 8.79 14.53
CA ASP A 164 1.89 7.42 14.65
C ASP A 164 2.54 6.99 13.34
N THR A 165 1.94 7.32 12.19
CA THR A 165 2.58 7.06 10.89
C THR A 165 3.92 7.79 10.77
N ALA A 166 4.00 9.07 11.16
CA ALA A 166 5.25 9.84 11.13
C ALA A 166 6.33 9.23 12.05
N TYR A 167 5.94 8.83 13.27
CA TYR A 167 6.79 8.09 14.21
C TYR A 167 7.39 6.84 13.57
N GLN A 168 6.57 5.99 12.92
CA GLN A 168 7.06 4.77 12.27
C GLN A 168 8.07 5.05 11.14
N ARG A 169 7.95 6.18 10.44
CA ARG A 169 8.91 6.57 9.39
C ARG A 169 10.23 7.06 9.98
N LEU A 170 10.18 7.85 11.06
CA LEU A 170 11.37 8.34 11.77
C LEU A 170 12.15 7.21 12.45
N ILE A 171 11.48 6.26 13.13
CA ILE A 171 12.14 5.06 13.67
C ILE A 171 12.83 4.28 12.56
N ARG A 172 12.20 4.18 11.37
CA ARG A 172 12.81 3.52 10.21
C ARG A 172 14.06 4.24 9.70
N PHE A 173 14.17 5.55 9.88
CA PHE A 173 15.39 6.31 9.58
C PHE A 173 16.49 6.18 10.64
N GLY A 174 16.20 5.50 11.77
CA GLY A 174 17.12 5.35 12.90
C GLY A 174 17.06 6.53 13.88
N CYS A 175 16.04 7.39 13.81
CA CYS A 175 15.88 8.51 14.74
C CYS A 175 15.50 8.02 16.15
N SER A 176 16.14 8.57 17.18
CA SER A 176 15.76 8.34 18.57
C SER A 176 14.64 9.30 18.98
N ILE A 177 13.40 8.81 19.00
CA ILE A 177 12.19 9.60 19.27
C ILE A 177 11.18 8.81 20.09
N ASN A 178 10.31 9.51 20.81
CA ASN A 178 9.25 8.91 21.62
C ASN A 178 7.99 8.66 20.80
N LYS A 179 7.25 7.60 21.16
CA LYS A 179 5.96 7.28 20.55
C LYS A 179 4.91 8.35 20.93
N PRO A 180 4.06 8.81 20.00
CA PRO A 180 3.02 9.78 20.33
C PRO A 180 1.95 9.15 21.22
N SER A 181 1.38 9.94 22.13
CA SER A 181 0.19 9.55 22.90
C SER A 181 -1.09 9.78 22.08
N LYS A 182 -2.11 8.96 22.30
CA LYS A 182 -3.43 9.16 21.70
C LYS A 182 -4.12 10.45 22.16
N GLY A 183 -3.77 10.94 23.35
CA GLY A 183 -4.39 12.13 23.94
C GLY A 183 -5.87 11.93 24.29
N GLN A 184 -6.51 13.03 24.66
CA GLN A 184 -7.95 13.09 24.88
C GLN A 184 -8.72 13.05 23.56
N PRO A 185 -9.98 12.58 23.54
CA PRO A 185 -10.85 12.73 22.39
C PRO A 185 -10.94 14.19 21.97
N TYR A 186 -10.87 14.45 20.67
CA TYR A 186 -11.06 15.79 20.13
C TYR A 186 -12.49 16.27 20.36
N ILE A 187 -12.59 17.51 20.85
CA ILE A 187 -13.85 18.21 21.07
C ILE A 187 -13.66 19.61 20.51
N ASP A 188 -14.48 19.98 19.54
CA ASP A 188 -14.54 21.34 19.03
C ASP A 188 -15.61 22.12 19.81
N PRO A 189 -15.23 23.12 20.63
CA PRO A 189 -16.19 23.89 21.40
C PRO A 189 -17.15 24.70 20.51
N GLU A 190 -16.77 24.98 19.27
CA GLU A 190 -17.54 25.80 18.33
C GLU A 190 -18.34 24.97 17.32
N ILE A 191 -18.38 23.64 17.45
CA ILE A 191 -18.99 22.77 16.44
C ILE A 191 -20.45 23.13 16.17
N GLN A 192 -21.20 23.48 17.23
CA GLN A 192 -22.60 23.87 17.10
C GLN A 192 -22.75 25.14 16.28
N PHE A 193 -21.90 26.15 16.52
CA PHE A 193 -21.91 27.40 15.78
C PHE A 193 -21.53 27.20 14.31
N LYS A 194 -20.48 26.40 14.03
CA LYS A 194 -20.08 26.06 12.66
C LYS A 194 -21.21 25.39 11.89
N LEU A 195 -21.90 24.42 12.50
CA LEU A 195 -23.03 23.73 11.87
C LEU A 195 -24.25 24.65 11.67
N GLN A 196 -24.52 25.57 12.58
CA GLN A 196 -25.54 26.62 12.39
C GLN A 196 -25.20 27.55 11.22
N ASN A 197 -23.93 27.96 11.09
CA ASN A 197 -23.50 28.77 9.95
C ASN A 197 -23.62 28.01 8.62
N VAL A 198 -23.32 26.70 8.58
CA VAL A 198 -23.59 25.89 7.38
C VAL A 198 -25.08 25.89 7.05
N LYS A 199 -25.96 25.73 8.05
CA LYS A 199 -27.42 25.74 7.88
C LYS A 199 -27.92 27.07 7.29
N SER A 200 -27.43 28.21 7.78
CA SER A 200 -27.86 29.53 7.33
C SER A 200 -27.51 29.82 5.85
N GLN A 201 -26.52 29.11 5.31
CA GLN A 201 -26.10 29.20 3.91
C GLN A 201 -26.88 28.28 2.96
N LEU A 202 -27.91 27.58 3.45
CA LEU A 202 -28.71 26.63 2.69
C LEU A 202 -30.18 27.07 2.64
N LYS A 203 -30.86 26.74 1.54
CA LYS A 203 -32.30 26.96 1.39
C LYS A 203 -33.08 25.96 2.26
N ASP A 204 -34.30 26.33 2.64
CA ASP A 204 -35.24 25.43 3.33
C ASP A 204 -35.42 24.11 2.57
N GLY A 205 -35.60 23.03 3.32
CA GLY A 205 -35.74 21.68 2.76
C GLY A 205 -34.45 21.10 2.17
N PHE A 206 -33.27 21.59 2.57
CA PHE A 206 -31.99 21.02 2.12
C PHE A 206 -31.86 19.53 2.50
N SER A 207 -31.20 18.76 1.63
CA SER A 207 -30.84 17.36 1.90
C SER A 207 -29.60 17.25 2.80
N GLN A 208 -29.46 16.15 3.54
CA GLN A 208 -28.24 15.83 4.30
C GLN A 208 -26.97 15.87 3.44
N GLU A 209 -27.03 15.42 2.19
CA GLU A 209 -25.88 15.41 1.27
C GLU A 209 -25.41 16.83 0.95
N LYS A 210 -26.32 17.73 0.55
CA LYS A 210 -26.01 19.16 0.36
C LYS A 210 -25.40 19.80 1.61
N PHE A 211 -25.92 19.50 2.79
CA PHE A 211 -25.34 19.97 4.05
C PHE A 211 -23.92 19.44 4.24
N THR A 212 -23.70 18.15 4.02
CA THR A 212 -22.38 17.50 4.14
C THR A 212 -21.35 18.13 3.22
N ILE A 213 -21.72 18.39 1.96
CA ILE A 213 -20.87 19.07 0.98
C ILE A 213 -20.54 20.50 1.45
N LYS A 214 -21.55 21.27 1.86
CA LYS A 214 -21.38 22.65 2.31
C LYS A 214 -20.51 22.73 3.58
N PHE A 215 -20.69 21.79 4.53
CA PHE A 215 -19.86 21.68 5.73
C PHE A 215 -18.40 21.40 5.39
N LYS A 216 -18.14 20.44 4.48
CA LYS A 216 -16.80 20.16 3.98
C LYS A 216 -16.16 21.38 3.30
N THR A 217 -16.93 22.14 2.53
CA THR A 217 -16.41 23.33 1.83
C THR A 217 -16.11 24.49 2.78
N MET A 218 -16.99 24.77 3.74
CA MET A 218 -16.84 25.90 4.66
C MET A 218 -15.83 25.64 5.77
N TYR A 219 -15.80 24.40 6.28
CA TYR A 219 -15.00 24.00 7.43
C TYR A 219 -14.24 22.70 7.13
N PRO A 220 -13.34 22.68 6.12
CA PRO A 220 -12.68 21.45 5.67
C PRO A 220 -11.88 20.75 6.77
N THR A 221 -11.16 21.51 7.59
CA THR A 221 -10.40 20.96 8.72
C THR A 221 -11.31 20.33 9.77
N GLU A 222 -12.37 21.04 10.16
CA GLU A 222 -13.34 20.51 11.14
C GLU A 222 -14.02 19.25 10.61
N PHE A 223 -14.45 19.29 9.34
CA PHE A 223 -15.06 18.15 8.67
C PHE A 223 -14.16 16.92 8.71
N ASP A 224 -12.87 17.09 8.42
CA ASP A 224 -11.89 16.01 8.42
C ASP A 224 -11.65 15.44 9.83
N LEU A 225 -11.49 16.30 10.84
CA LEU A 225 -11.33 15.88 12.23
C LEU A 225 -12.56 15.10 12.72
N GLN A 226 -13.77 15.62 12.50
CA GLN A 226 -14.99 14.91 12.87
C GLN A 226 -15.10 13.58 12.14
N ARG A 227 -14.73 13.51 10.85
CA ARG A 227 -14.71 12.24 10.10
C ARG A 227 -13.74 11.24 10.70
N TYR A 228 -12.54 11.66 11.10
CA TYR A 228 -11.56 10.82 11.75
C TYR A 228 -12.05 10.29 13.11
N HIS A 229 -12.64 11.15 13.93
CA HIS A 229 -13.11 10.78 15.27
C HIS A 229 -14.36 9.90 15.25
N GLN A 230 -15.33 10.22 14.38
CA GLN A 230 -16.59 9.47 14.28
C GLN A 230 -16.47 8.19 13.45
N LYS A 231 -15.46 8.10 12.56
CA LYS A 231 -15.22 6.93 11.69
C LYS A 231 -16.48 6.52 10.93
N ASN A 232 -16.90 5.25 11.08
CA ASN A 232 -18.09 4.71 10.44
C ASN A 232 -19.41 5.32 10.94
N ARG A 233 -19.39 6.05 12.07
CA ARG A 233 -20.58 6.72 12.63
C ARG A 233 -20.75 8.15 12.13
N PHE A 234 -19.80 8.70 11.36
CA PHE A 234 -19.81 10.10 10.93
C PHE A 234 -21.13 10.53 10.30
N LYS A 235 -21.66 9.75 9.35
CA LYS A 235 -22.93 10.08 8.68
C LYS A 235 -24.12 10.14 9.64
N HIS A 236 -24.15 9.24 10.62
CA HIS A 236 -25.22 9.20 11.61
C HIS A 236 -25.08 10.35 12.62
N TRP A 237 -23.86 10.58 13.11
CA TRP A 237 -23.54 11.72 13.97
C TRP A 237 -23.95 13.05 13.31
N LEU A 238 -23.54 13.29 12.06
CA LEU A 238 -23.87 14.53 11.37
C LEU A 238 -25.38 14.70 11.17
N LYS A 239 -26.10 13.61 10.88
CA LYS A 239 -27.57 13.64 10.82
C LYS A 239 -28.18 14.07 12.15
N SER A 240 -27.76 13.43 13.24
CA SER A 240 -28.24 13.77 14.59
C SER A 240 -27.95 15.23 14.94
N MET A 241 -26.77 15.76 14.58
CA MET A 241 -26.46 17.17 14.80
C MET A 241 -27.40 18.07 14.00
N ILE A 242 -27.64 17.78 12.72
CA ILE A 242 -28.55 18.55 11.86
C ILE A 242 -29.97 18.58 12.44
N ASP A 243 -30.49 17.43 12.88
CA ASP A 243 -31.84 17.29 13.42
C ASP A 243 -32.03 18.09 14.72
N ASN A 244 -30.94 18.30 15.49
CA ASN A 244 -30.93 19.05 16.75
C ASN A 244 -30.56 20.55 16.57
N LEU A 245 -30.30 21.03 15.34
CA LEU A 245 -30.04 22.46 15.13
C LEU A 245 -31.33 23.27 15.37
N PRO A 246 -31.26 24.42 16.06
CA PRO A 246 -32.42 25.29 16.28
C PRO A 246 -33.20 25.55 14.99
N LYS A 247 -34.52 25.56 15.08
CA LYS A 247 -35.38 26.01 13.98
C LYS A 247 -35.13 27.51 13.77
N THR A 248 -34.85 27.87 12.53
CA THR A 248 -34.85 29.27 12.06
C THR A 248 -36.27 29.80 12.03
#